data_AF-A0A485L043-F1
#
_entry.id   AF-A0A485L043-F1
#
_cell.length_a   1.000
_cell.length_b   1.000
_cell.length_c   1.000
_cell.angle_alpha   90.00
_cell.angle_beta   90.00
_cell.angle_gamma   90.00
#
_symmetry.space_group_name_H-M   'P 1'
#
loop_
_entity.id
_entity.type
_entity.pdbx_description
1 polymer ?
#
loop_
_entity_poly.entity_id
_entity_poly.type
_entity_poly.pdbx_seq_one_letter_code
_entity_poly.pdbx_strand_id
1 'polypeptide(L)'
;MVHSTLLLSTLAVLVTSTATAWSALQPNTDYWGNDIASTSRGAPNDCFGDCSANPNCVLFVWYQGTCWLKNKQITPGVAAGAQAGFVRQQCASIQDNTDYFGNDMATTRRSTAEECCTDCTNTPGCVVSVWFQGTCYLKNKVGAATHAPGVRAVFPQGGSPPPPAPSPSANPGPITQSTLHFINRCNYPIKLYKVDTLVCTINPGGGTCDQNLAVGEHPMFRHTQSAEVTLVEFSKTSDRLWFDVSVVPPNCGNGHSHAECLQNNGGRRGFNVPVSLVPQKYNDNPSKGNCHSVKCPHDVCPEAYTYPFDDFKMKDCPVDESVVVTYCP
;
A
#
# COMPACT_ATOMS: atom_id res chain seq x y z
N MET A 1 29.06 -6.23 -73.00
CA MET A 1 28.96 -7.29 -71.98
C MET A 1 29.67 -6.78 -70.73
N VAL A 2 29.10 -5.79 -70.03
CA VAL A 2 28.22 -5.84 -68.83
C VAL A 2 28.81 -6.59 -67.63
N HIS A 3 28.77 -5.89 -66.47
CA HIS A 3 28.88 -6.32 -65.06
C HIS A 3 30.29 -6.22 -64.43
N SER A 4 30.48 -5.76 -63.19
CA SER A 4 29.56 -5.33 -62.14
C SER A 4 30.36 -4.56 -61.09
N THR A 5 29.96 -3.33 -60.77
CA THR A 5 30.48 -2.57 -59.62
C THR A 5 29.72 -3.02 -58.36
N LEU A 6 30.43 -3.58 -57.37
CA LEU A 6 29.87 -3.85 -56.04
C LEU A 6 29.82 -2.55 -55.21
N LEU A 7 28.61 -2.08 -54.93
CA LEU A 7 28.31 -1.07 -53.91
C LEU A 7 28.18 -1.77 -52.55
N LEU A 8 29.07 -1.47 -51.60
CA LEU A 8 28.83 -1.76 -50.18
C LEU A 8 27.90 -0.69 -49.60
N SER A 9 26.64 -1.04 -49.36
CA SER A 9 25.69 -0.22 -48.61
C SER A 9 25.90 -0.44 -47.11
N THR A 10 26.47 0.54 -46.41
CA THR A 10 26.43 0.58 -44.94
C THR A 10 25.02 0.93 -44.48
N LEU A 11 24.31 -0.02 -43.86
CA LEU A 11 23.07 0.28 -43.14
C LEU A 11 23.40 1.10 -41.89
N ALA A 12 23.00 2.37 -41.87
CA ALA A 12 22.90 3.14 -40.64
C ALA A 12 21.67 2.65 -39.88
N VAL A 13 21.89 1.93 -38.77
CA VAL A 13 20.83 1.60 -37.82
C VAL A 13 20.45 2.89 -37.10
N LEU A 14 19.31 3.47 -37.49
CA LEU A 14 18.66 4.53 -36.72
C LEU A 14 18.10 3.92 -35.44
N VAL A 15 18.88 3.99 -34.36
CA VAL A 15 18.37 3.82 -33.01
C VAL A 15 17.55 5.06 -32.70
N THR A 16 16.23 5.00 -32.92
CA THR A 16 15.31 6.02 -32.42
C THR A 16 15.26 5.88 -30.91
N SER A 17 16.10 6.64 -30.20
CA SER A 17 15.94 6.79 -28.75
C SER A 17 14.64 7.56 -28.52
N THR A 18 13.70 6.91 -27.85
CA THR A 18 12.56 7.61 -27.28
C THR A 18 13.10 8.48 -26.15
N ALA A 19 13.39 9.74 -26.45
CA ALA A 19 13.78 10.72 -25.44
C ALA A 19 12.64 10.84 -24.42
N THR A 20 12.85 10.23 -23.26
CA THR A 20 12.15 10.54 -22.02
C THR A 20 12.19 12.06 -21.82
N ALA A 21 11.05 12.69 -21.57
CA ALA A 21 10.94 14.14 -21.47
C ALA A 21 11.93 14.74 -20.45
N TRP A 22 12.96 15.43 -20.94
CA TRP A 22 13.95 16.14 -20.13
C TRP A 22 13.43 17.52 -19.75
N SER A 23 13.58 17.91 -18.49
CA SER A 23 13.56 19.30 -18.07
C SER A 23 14.84 19.99 -18.53
N ALA A 24 14.74 21.08 -19.31
CA ALA A 24 15.91 21.85 -19.74
C ALA A 24 16.66 22.45 -18.54
N LEU A 25 18.01 22.38 -18.55
CA LEU A 25 18.86 22.99 -17.52
C LEU A 25 18.85 24.52 -17.64
N GLN A 26 18.83 25.20 -16.50
CA GLN A 26 19.02 26.64 -16.36
C GLN A 26 20.51 26.95 -16.19
N PRO A 27 21.16 27.60 -17.17
CA PRO A 27 22.58 27.95 -17.09
C PRO A 27 22.81 29.11 -16.11
N ASN A 28 24.00 29.15 -15.53
CA ASN A 28 24.49 30.17 -14.61
C ASN A 28 23.53 30.46 -13.44
N THR A 29 22.86 29.43 -12.94
CA THR A 29 21.76 29.56 -11.97
C THR A 29 22.05 28.68 -10.74
N ASP A 30 21.91 29.27 -9.56
CA ASP A 30 21.90 28.56 -8.28
C ASP A 30 20.64 28.92 -7.46
N TYR A 31 20.24 27.99 -6.61
CA TYR A 31 19.21 28.11 -5.60
C TYR A 31 19.88 27.94 -4.24
N TRP A 32 20.27 29.04 -3.59
CA TRP A 32 21.11 28.99 -2.40
C TRP A 32 20.48 28.27 -1.20
N GLY A 33 21.22 27.32 -0.63
CA GLY A 33 20.79 26.53 0.53
C GLY A 33 19.73 25.48 0.19
N ASN A 34 19.07 24.95 1.24
CA ASN A 34 18.12 23.83 1.16
C ASN A 34 18.73 22.55 0.57
N ASP A 35 20.05 22.43 0.67
CA ASP A 35 20.80 21.24 0.26
C ASP A 35 20.49 20.09 1.22
N ILE A 36 20.04 18.97 0.66
CA ILE A 36 19.71 17.77 1.43
C ILE A 36 20.73 16.64 1.22
N ALA A 37 21.49 16.71 0.14
CA ALA A 37 22.55 15.78 -0.18
C ALA A 37 23.45 16.39 -1.27
N SER A 38 24.64 15.81 -1.42
CA SER A 38 25.48 16.07 -2.58
C SER A 38 26.10 14.78 -3.12
N THR A 39 26.32 14.77 -4.43
CA THR A 39 26.97 13.66 -5.15
C THR A 39 28.02 14.21 -6.10
N SER A 40 29.01 13.39 -6.47
CA SER A 40 29.99 13.75 -7.49
C SER A 40 29.58 13.17 -8.84
N ARG A 41 29.46 14.04 -9.85
CA ARG A 41 29.07 13.68 -11.22
C ARG A 41 29.84 14.48 -12.26
N GLY A 42 30.26 13.78 -13.32
CA GLY A 42 31.02 14.37 -14.42
C GLY A 42 30.19 15.35 -15.26
N ALA A 43 28.87 15.12 -15.37
CA ALA A 43 27.99 15.99 -16.12
C ALA A 43 26.76 16.47 -15.30
N PRO A 44 26.28 17.70 -15.54
CA PRO A 44 25.05 18.25 -14.96
C PRO A 44 23.80 17.38 -15.13
N ASN A 45 23.66 16.72 -16.28
CA ASN A 45 22.51 15.85 -16.55
C ASN A 45 22.48 14.61 -15.64
N ASP A 46 23.63 14.16 -15.15
CA ASP A 46 23.69 12.99 -14.27
C ASP A 46 23.07 13.31 -12.90
N CYS A 47 23.02 14.58 -12.51
CA CYS A 47 22.35 15.02 -11.28
C CYS A 47 20.83 14.77 -11.31
N PHE A 48 20.24 14.63 -12.50
CA PHE A 48 18.83 14.29 -12.62
C PHE A 48 18.53 12.93 -11.98
N GLY A 49 19.38 11.93 -12.23
CA GLY A 49 19.22 10.60 -11.65
C GLY A 49 19.38 10.62 -10.12
N ASP A 50 20.38 11.37 -9.63
CA ASP A 50 20.63 11.50 -8.20
C ASP A 50 19.49 12.22 -7.47
N CYS A 51 18.98 13.30 -8.05
CA CYS A 51 17.84 14.02 -7.51
C CYS A 51 16.58 13.17 -7.59
N SER A 52 16.33 12.47 -8.70
CA SER A 52 15.16 11.58 -8.85
C SER A 52 15.17 10.39 -7.88
N ALA A 53 16.36 9.93 -7.47
CA ALA A 53 16.51 8.87 -6.47
C ALA A 53 16.31 9.35 -5.02
N ASN A 54 16.28 10.66 -4.78
CA ASN A 54 16.07 11.23 -3.46
C ASN A 54 14.63 11.79 -3.35
N PRO A 55 13.75 11.19 -2.53
CA PRO A 55 12.32 11.55 -2.49
C PRO A 55 12.04 12.97 -1.97
N ASN A 56 13.05 13.61 -1.37
CA ASN A 56 12.94 14.99 -0.92
C ASN A 56 13.53 15.97 -1.94
N CYS A 57 14.11 15.54 -3.05
CA CYS A 57 14.76 16.44 -4.02
C CYS A 57 13.76 16.96 -5.06
N VAL A 58 13.59 18.28 -5.11
CA VAL A 58 12.70 18.95 -6.08
C VAL A 58 13.48 19.61 -7.21
N LEU A 59 14.77 19.90 -6.99
CA LEU A 59 15.67 20.44 -7.99
C LEU A 59 17.12 20.14 -7.60
N PHE A 60 18.03 20.19 -8.56
CA PHE A 60 19.47 20.09 -8.32
C PHE A 60 20.20 21.29 -8.90
N VAL A 61 21.39 21.56 -8.36
CA VAL A 61 22.35 22.49 -8.95
C VAL A 61 23.67 21.78 -9.12
N TRP A 62 24.15 21.66 -10.35
CA TRP A 62 25.48 21.14 -10.64
C TRP A 62 26.49 22.29 -10.68
N TYR A 63 27.63 22.12 -10.01
CA TYR A 63 28.76 23.05 -10.08
C TYR A 63 30.08 22.32 -9.85
N GLN A 64 31.05 22.50 -10.77
CA GLN A 64 32.41 21.93 -10.69
C GLN A 64 32.45 20.44 -10.32
N GLY A 65 31.61 19.61 -10.96
CA GLY A 65 31.59 18.16 -10.73
C GLY A 65 30.80 17.70 -9.49
N THR A 66 30.11 18.62 -8.82
CA THR A 66 29.25 18.32 -7.66
C THR A 66 27.79 18.62 -7.99
N CYS A 67 26.90 17.66 -7.73
CA CYS A 67 25.46 17.87 -7.70
C CYS A 67 25.03 18.23 -6.29
N TRP A 68 24.37 19.38 -6.13
CA TRP A 68 23.71 19.80 -4.90
C TRP A 68 22.22 19.51 -5.04
N LEU A 69 21.73 18.51 -4.29
CA LEU A 69 20.33 18.09 -4.30
C LEU A 69 19.54 18.95 -3.32
N LYS A 70 18.43 19.55 -3.77
CA LYS A 70 17.70 20.54 -2.97
C LYS A 70 16.23 20.18 -2.81
N ASN A 71 15.68 20.40 -1.61
CA ASN A 71 14.29 20.05 -1.31
C ASN A 71 13.28 21.16 -1.49
N LYS A 72 13.73 22.36 -1.87
CA LYS A 72 12.86 23.52 -1.99
C LYS A 72 13.30 24.41 -3.13
N GLN A 73 12.34 24.79 -3.97
CA GLN A 73 12.52 25.89 -4.90
C GLN A 73 12.35 27.21 -4.14
N ILE A 74 13.38 28.04 -4.18
CA ILE A 74 13.35 29.42 -3.69
C ILE A 74 13.62 30.39 -4.84
N THR A 75 13.79 31.67 -4.55
CA THR A 75 14.24 32.64 -5.55
C THR A 75 15.64 32.25 -6.05
N PRO A 76 15.84 32.03 -7.36
CA PRO A 76 17.16 31.74 -7.91
C PRO A 76 18.05 32.96 -7.87
N GLY A 77 19.33 32.76 -8.08
CA GLY A 77 20.14 33.84 -8.64
C GLY A 77 21.38 33.36 -9.36
N VAL A 78 22.17 34.35 -9.77
CA VAL A 78 23.18 34.19 -10.79
C VAL A 78 24.46 33.61 -10.18
N ALA A 79 24.87 32.46 -10.69
CA ALA A 79 26.10 31.79 -10.31
C ALA A 79 26.80 31.26 -11.57
N ALA A 80 27.85 31.95 -12.02
CA ALA A 80 28.54 31.60 -13.26
C ALA A 80 29.08 30.17 -13.22
N GLY A 81 28.76 29.35 -14.24
CA GLY A 81 29.17 27.95 -14.33
C GLY A 81 28.26 26.96 -13.58
N ALA A 82 27.34 27.43 -12.74
CA ALA A 82 26.32 26.56 -12.15
C ALA A 82 25.23 26.21 -13.17
N GLN A 83 24.70 25.00 -13.09
CA GLN A 83 23.58 24.57 -13.92
C GLN A 83 22.49 23.98 -13.04
N ALA A 84 21.35 24.66 -12.97
CA ALA A 84 20.21 24.20 -12.19
C ALA A 84 19.27 23.36 -13.07
N GLY A 85 18.79 22.25 -12.54
CA GLY A 85 17.78 21.42 -13.19
C GLY A 85 16.61 21.21 -12.26
N PHE A 86 15.40 21.42 -12.77
CA PHE A 86 14.19 21.03 -12.06
C PHE A 86 13.86 19.60 -12.38
N VAL A 87 13.83 18.75 -11.37
CA VAL A 87 13.12 17.49 -11.55
C VAL A 87 11.64 17.86 -11.46
N ARG A 88 10.96 18.02 -12.61
CA ARG A 88 9.47 18.03 -12.62
C ARG A 88 9.09 16.85 -11.76
N GLN A 89 8.38 17.07 -10.66
CA GLN A 89 8.08 16.02 -9.68
C GLN A 89 7.62 14.78 -10.43
N GLN A 90 8.55 13.84 -10.58
CA GLN A 90 8.29 12.56 -11.21
C GLN A 90 7.44 11.85 -10.17
N CYS A 91 6.17 11.60 -10.50
CA CYS A 91 5.22 10.95 -9.62
C CYS A 91 5.88 9.73 -8.99
N ALA A 92 6.00 9.73 -7.66
CA ALA A 92 6.87 8.79 -6.95
C ALA A 92 6.34 7.36 -7.03
N SER A 93 5.06 7.19 -7.32
CA SER A 93 4.43 5.88 -7.49
C SER A 93 3.10 6.02 -8.23
N ILE A 94 2.91 5.17 -9.25
CA ILE A 94 1.59 4.80 -9.74
C ILE A 94 1.27 3.45 -9.11
N GLN A 95 0.13 3.38 -8.43
CA GLN A 95 -0.42 2.13 -7.95
C GLN A 95 -1.47 1.68 -8.95
N ASP A 96 -1.11 0.67 -9.74
CA ASP A 96 -2.05 0.04 -10.65
C ASP A 96 -3.09 -0.77 -9.88
N ASN A 97 -4.30 -0.76 -10.41
CA ASN A 97 -5.47 -1.42 -9.85
C ASN A 97 -5.79 -0.97 -8.42
N THR A 98 -5.57 0.30 -8.09
CA THR A 98 -5.80 0.85 -6.75
C THR A 98 -6.69 2.08 -6.83
N ASP A 99 -7.79 2.04 -6.08
CA ASP A 99 -8.63 3.20 -5.76
C ASP A 99 -8.41 3.63 -4.29
N TYR A 100 -8.69 4.88 -4.01
CA TYR A 100 -8.76 5.45 -2.66
C TYR A 100 -10.12 6.12 -2.51
N PHE A 101 -11.15 5.36 -2.13
CA PHE A 101 -12.53 5.84 -2.22
C PHE A 101 -12.79 7.16 -1.45
N GLY A 102 -13.54 8.06 -2.08
CA GLY A 102 -13.97 9.33 -1.52
C GLY A 102 -12.86 10.40 -1.43
N ASN A 103 -13.13 11.45 -0.66
CA ASN A 103 -12.26 12.63 -0.49
C ASN A 103 -11.98 13.40 -1.79
N ASP A 104 -12.83 13.21 -2.81
CA ASP A 104 -12.74 13.91 -4.10
C ASP A 104 -13.01 15.40 -3.91
N MET A 105 -12.08 16.22 -4.37
CA MET A 105 -12.19 17.69 -4.33
C MET A 105 -12.38 18.30 -5.71
N ALA A 106 -11.96 17.59 -6.77
CA ALA A 106 -12.10 18.02 -8.15
C ALA A 106 -11.99 16.82 -9.10
N THR A 107 -12.42 17.00 -10.35
CA THR A 107 -12.21 16.03 -11.43
C THR A 107 -11.66 16.72 -12.67
N THR A 108 -10.78 16.03 -13.39
CA THR A 108 -10.27 16.46 -14.70
C THR A 108 -10.34 15.28 -15.69
N ARG A 109 -10.17 15.56 -16.99
CA ARG A 109 -10.12 14.51 -18.02
C ARG A 109 -8.72 14.43 -18.62
N ARG A 110 -8.14 13.23 -18.61
CA ARG A 110 -6.80 12.93 -19.12
C ARG A 110 -6.75 11.58 -19.80
N SER A 111 -5.95 11.50 -20.84
CA SER A 111 -5.80 10.28 -21.64
C SER A 111 -5.03 9.19 -20.89
N THR A 112 -4.15 9.58 -19.96
CA THR A 112 -3.35 8.66 -19.16
C THR A 112 -3.37 9.05 -17.67
N ALA A 113 -3.02 8.10 -16.79
CA ALA A 113 -2.99 8.36 -15.36
C ALA A 113 -1.83 9.27 -14.94
N GLU A 114 -0.72 9.20 -15.68
CA GLU A 114 0.48 10.02 -15.52
C GLU A 114 0.14 11.52 -15.60
N GLU A 115 -0.78 11.89 -16.48
CA GLU A 115 -1.24 13.26 -16.64
C GLU A 115 -2.03 13.77 -15.41
N CYS A 116 -2.69 12.89 -14.66
CA CYS A 116 -3.45 13.25 -13.44
C CYS A 116 -2.56 13.77 -12.32
N CYS A 117 -1.30 13.35 -12.30
CA CYS A 117 -0.32 13.81 -11.33
C CYS A 117 -0.09 15.32 -11.44
N THR A 118 0.02 15.84 -12.68
CA THR A 118 0.19 17.27 -12.94
C THR A 118 -1.04 18.05 -12.49
N ASP A 119 -2.23 17.50 -12.73
CA ASP A 119 -3.49 18.10 -12.30
C ASP A 119 -3.57 18.15 -10.75
N CYS A 120 -3.14 17.09 -10.07
CA CYS A 120 -3.07 17.07 -8.60
C CYS A 120 -2.04 18.07 -8.07
N THR A 121 -0.82 18.12 -8.61
CA THR A 121 0.21 19.08 -8.16
C THR A 121 -0.19 20.54 -8.36
N ASN A 122 -1.00 20.83 -9.38
CA ASN A 122 -1.49 22.18 -9.66
C ASN A 122 -2.77 22.52 -8.88
N THR A 123 -3.30 21.59 -8.10
CA THR A 123 -4.52 21.78 -7.30
C THR A 123 -4.16 21.88 -5.82
N PRO A 124 -4.22 23.08 -5.21
CA PRO A 124 -3.90 23.25 -3.80
C PRO A 124 -4.72 22.32 -2.92
N GLY A 125 -4.04 21.53 -2.09
CA GLY A 125 -4.66 20.57 -1.19
C GLY A 125 -4.88 19.17 -1.76
N CYS A 126 -4.59 18.91 -3.05
CA CYS A 126 -4.60 17.55 -3.59
C CYS A 126 -3.38 16.76 -3.12
N VAL A 127 -3.61 15.55 -2.62
CA VAL A 127 -2.55 14.67 -2.07
C VAL A 127 -2.45 13.34 -2.80
N VAL A 128 -3.49 12.97 -3.56
CA VAL A 128 -3.51 11.79 -4.45
C VAL A 128 -4.53 12.03 -5.56
N SER A 129 -4.25 11.51 -6.75
CA SER A 129 -5.24 11.42 -7.83
C SER A 129 -5.54 9.97 -8.14
N VAL A 130 -6.77 9.65 -8.49
CA VAL A 130 -7.16 8.32 -8.96
C VAL A 130 -7.63 8.46 -10.40
N TRP A 131 -7.05 7.71 -11.33
CA TRP A 131 -7.45 7.70 -12.73
C TRP A 131 -8.29 6.47 -13.06
N PHE A 132 -9.42 6.67 -13.74
CA PHE A 132 -10.23 5.59 -14.31
C PHE A 132 -10.93 6.06 -15.59
N GLN A 133 -10.82 5.26 -16.66
CA GLN A 133 -11.48 5.49 -17.96
C GLN A 133 -11.41 6.95 -18.45
N GLY A 134 -10.23 7.57 -18.39
CA GLY A 134 -9.99 8.91 -18.90
C GLY A 134 -10.33 10.06 -17.94
N THR A 135 -10.69 9.74 -16.69
CA THR A 135 -11.05 10.73 -15.66
C THR A 135 -10.07 10.67 -14.51
N CYS A 136 -9.53 11.82 -14.09
CA CYS A 136 -8.76 11.98 -12.86
C CYS A 136 -9.68 12.47 -11.75
N TYR A 137 -9.69 11.76 -10.64
CA TYR A 137 -10.38 12.10 -9.42
C TYR A 137 -9.36 12.62 -8.42
N LEU A 138 -9.27 13.94 -8.27
CA LEU A 138 -8.30 14.62 -7.39
C LEU A 138 -8.81 14.59 -5.97
N LYS A 139 -7.99 14.14 -5.03
CA LYS A 139 -8.42 13.91 -3.64
C LYS A 139 -7.57 14.70 -2.66
N ASN A 140 -8.21 15.26 -1.64
CA ASN A 140 -7.55 16.06 -0.60
C ASN A 140 -7.01 15.23 0.58
N LYS A 141 -7.32 13.93 0.61
CA LYS A 141 -6.86 12.98 1.62
C LYS A 141 -6.68 11.61 0.99
N VAL A 142 -5.64 10.89 1.43
CA VAL A 142 -5.46 9.48 1.09
C VAL A 142 -6.36 8.63 1.98
N GLY A 143 -7.36 7.99 1.38
CA GLY A 143 -8.28 7.08 2.07
C GLY A 143 -7.67 5.70 2.32
N ALA A 144 -8.51 4.73 2.65
CA ALA A 144 -8.11 3.32 2.56
C ALA A 144 -7.90 2.95 1.08
N ALA A 145 -6.83 2.19 0.79
CA ALA A 145 -6.62 1.64 -0.53
C ALA A 145 -7.60 0.49 -0.80
N THR A 146 -8.19 0.45 -1.98
CA THR A 146 -9.05 -0.63 -2.46
C THR A 146 -8.54 -1.14 -3.78
N HIS A 147 -8.43 -2.46 -3.95
CA HIS A 147 -8.07 -3.02 -5.25
C HIS A 147 -9.22 -2.85 -6.25
N ALA A 148 -8.98 -2.17 -7.36
CA ALA A 148 -9.96 -1.87 -8.39
C ALA A 148 -9.31 -2.01 -9.78
N PRO A 149 -9.57 -3.11 -10.52
CA PRO A 149 -8.98 -3.34 -11.83
C PRO A 149 -9.15 -2.17 -12.81
N GLY A 150 -8.07 -1.75 -13.46
CA GLY A 150 -8.06 -0.65 -14.44
C GLY A 150 -8.10 0.76 -13.82
N VAL A 151 -8.15 0.87 -12.49
CA VAL A 151 -8.01 2.12 -11.76
C VAL A 151 -6.55 2.34 -11.40
N ARG A 152 -6.02 3.55 -11.54
CA ARG A 152 -4.61 3.85 -11.26
C ARG A 152 -4.50 5.01 -10.29
N ALA A 153 -4.03 4.79 -9.07
CA ALA A 153 -3.76 5.86 -8.11
C ALA A 153 -2.37 6.44 -8.34
N VAL A 154 -2.28 7.77 -8.40
CA VAL A 154 -1.06 8.50 -8.75
C VAL A 154 -0.77 9.53 -7.67
N PHE A 155 0.39 9.38 -7.05
CA PHE A 155 0.86 10.22 -5.94
C PHE A 155 1.87 11.28 -6.42
N PRO A 156 1.64 12.57 -6.11
CA PRO A 156 2.67 13.59 -6.16
C PRO A 156 3.83 13.26 -5.20
N GLN A 157 5.07 13.65 -5.53
CA GLN A 157 6.21 13.49 -4.62
C GLN A 157 5.99 14.31 -3.33
N GLY A 158 6.18 13.69 -2.17
CA GLY A 158 5.89 14.28 -0.85
C GLY A 158 4.59 13.78 -0.19
N GLY A 159 3.68 13.19 -0.96
CA GLY A 159 2.67 12.29 -0.42
C GLY A 159 3.29 10.92 -0.24
N SER A 160 3.56 10.48 0.99
CA SER A 160 4.03 9.10 1.19
C SER A 160 2.92 8.15 0.73
N PRO A 161 3.13 7.32 -0.31
CA PRO A 161 2.17 6.31 -0.65
C PRO A 161 2.09 5.33 0.53
N PRO A 162 0.88 4.98 1.01
CA PRO A 162 0.71 3.76 1.78
C PRO A 162 1.29 2.59 0.96
N PRO A 163 1.85 1.55 1.59
CA PRO A 163 2.30 0.36 0.87
C PRO A 163 1.23 -0.07 -0.14
N PRO A 164 1.60 -0.35 -1.41
CA PRO A 164 0.62 -0.75 -2.41
C PRO A 164 -0.22 -1.90 -1.86
N ALA A 165 -1.53 -1.85 -2.08
CA ALA A 165 -2.38 -3.02 -1.84
C ALA A 165 -1.76 -4.22 -2.57
N PRO A 166 -1.69 -5.42 -1.95
CA PRO A 166 -1.07 -6.59 -2.58
C PRO A 166 -1.69 -6.82 -3.96
N SER A 167 -0.88 -6.67 -5.00
CA SER A 167 -1.33 -6.75 -6.39
C SER A 167 -1.66 -8.21 -6.76
N PRO A 168 -2.83 -8.52 -7.34
CA PRO A 168 -3.09 -9.83 -7.92
C PRO A 168 -2.32 -9.96 -9.23
N SER A 169 -1.30 -10.82 -9.24
CA SER A 169 -0.47 -11.12 -10.40
C SER A 169 -1.27 -11.72 -11.57
N ALA A 170 -0.82 -11.44 -12.79
CA ALA A 170 -1.49 -11.68 -14.06
C ALA A 170 -1.62 -13.16 -14.48
N ASN A 171 -2.84 -13.48 -14.95
CA ASN A 171 -3.33 -14.61 -15.76
C ASN A 171 -3.32 -16.05 -15.17
N PRO A 172 -4.46 -16.78 -15.19
CA PRO A 172 -4.65 -17.98 -14.39
C PRO A 172 -4.36 -19.27 -15.18
N GLY A 173 -3.39 -20.05 -14.69
CA GLY A 173 -3.61 -21.49 -14.52
C GLY A 173 -4.22 -21.71 -13.12
N PRO A 174 -4.91 -22.83 -12.85
CA PRO A 174 -5.66 -23.01 -11.61
C PRO A 174 -4.70 -23.14 -10.41
N ILE A 175 -4.37 -21.99 -9.81
CA ILE A 175 -3.72 -21.88 -8.51
C ILE A 175 -4.80 -21.49 -7.51
N THR A 176 -4.98 -22.34 -6.52
CA THR A 176 -5.84 -22.11 -5.36
C THR A 176 -5.34 -20.87 -4.62
N GLN A 177 -6.01 -19.73 -4.81
CA GLN A 177 -5.81 -18.51 -4.04
C GLN A 177 -5.98 -18.84 -2.55
N SER A 178 -5.00 -18.47 -1.71
CA SER A 178 -5.07 -18.73 -0.27
C SER A 178 -6.25 -17.98 0.35
N THR A 179 -7.12 -18.67 1.09
CA THR A 179 -8.27 -18.02 1.75
C THR A 179 -7.80 -16.94 2.74
N LEU A 180 -6.71 -17.17 3.48
CA LEU A 180 -6.23 -16.29 4.55
C LEU A 180 -4.74 -15.97 4.40
N HIS A 181 -4.38 -14.69 4.54
CA HIS A 181 -3.01 -14.21 4.48
C HIS A 181 -2.62 -13.52 5.79
N PHE A 182 -1.75 -14.15 6.59
CA PHE A 182 -1.32 -13.59 7.88
C PHE A 182 -0.02 -12.79 7.73
N ILE A 183 0.00 -11.56 8.27
CA ILE A 183 1.13 -10.63 8.23
C ILE A 183 1.54 -10.28 9.67
N ASN A 184 2.85 -10.27 9.94
CA ASN A 184 3.39 -9.76 11.20
C ASN A 184 4.03 -8.37 11.02
N ARG A 185 3.46 -7.37 11.70
CA ARG A 185 4.07 -6.02 11.87
C ARG A 185 4.56 -5.75 13.29
N CYS A 186 4.44 -6.72 14.20
CA CYS A 186 5.00 -6.62 15.52
C CYS A 186 6.54 -6.66 15.45
N ASN A 187 7.21 -6.10 16.47
CA ASN A 187 8.66 -6.18 16.61
C ASN A 187 9.14 -7.51 17.23
N TYR A 188 8.24 -8.47 17.41
CA TYR A 188 8.50 -9.83 17.90
C TYR A 188 7.85 -10.90 17.01
N PRO A 189 8.34 -12.15 17.02
CA PRO A 189 7.77 -13.21 16.20
C PRO A 189 6.35 -13.60 16.63
N ILE A 190 5.47 -13.82 15.65
CA ILE A 190 4.14 -14.38 15.89
C ILE A 190 4.16 -15.89 15.68
N LYS A 191 4.00 -16.64 16.77
CA LYS A 191 3.68 -18.08 16.72
C LYS A 191 2.20 -18.24 16.40
N LEU A 192 1.87 -18.58 15.15
CA LEU A 192 0.50 -18.73 14.67
C LEU A 192 0.02 -20.15 14.93
N TYR A 193 -0.99 -20.29 15.77
CA TYR A 193 -1.68 -21.55 16.01
C TYR A 193 -3.01 -21.57 15.25
N LYS A 194 -3.32 -22.68 14.57
CA LYS A 194 -4.66 -23.04 14.09
C LYS A 194 -5.25 -24.01 15.12
N VAL A 195 -6.25 -23.57 15.87
CA VAL A 195 -6.76 -24.26 17.07
C VAL A 195 -5.61 -24.48 18.07
N ASP A 196 -5.09 -25.70 18.20
CA ASP A 196 -3.99 -26.05 19.09
C ASP A 196 -2.69 -26.41 18.36
N THR A 197 -2.70 -26.41 17.02
CA THR A 197 -1.53 -26.79 16.21
C THR A 197 -0.76 -25.55 15.77
N LEU A 198 0.54 -25.50 16.07
CA LEU A 198 1.44 -24.47 15.53
C LEU A 198 1.57 -24.70 14.03
N VAL A 199 1.09 -23.76 13.22
CA VAL A 199 1.17 -23.86 11.75
C VAL A 199 2.41 -23.17 11.20
N CYS A 200 2.87 -22.08 11.83
CA CYS A 200 4.07 -21.35 11.43
C CYS A 200 4.51 -20.36 12.51
N THR A 201 5.73 -19.84 12.37
CA THR A 201 6.21 -18.66 13.10
C THR A 201 6.52 -17.55 12.10
N ILE A 202 5.86 -16.41 12.25
CA ILE A 202 5.98 -15.25 11.38
C ILE A 202 6.97 -14.26 12.01
N ASN A 203 8.16 -14.15 11.44
CA ASN A 203 9.20 -13.27 11.99
C ASN A 203 8.90 -11.77 11.74
N PRO A 204 9.43 -10.87 12.58
CA PRO A 204 9.37 -9.42 12.34
C PRO A 204 10.01 -9.04 11.00
N GLY A 205 9.56 -7.93 10.40
CA GLY A 205 10.17 -7.38 9.18
C GLY A 205 9.59 -7.91 7.87
N GLY A 206 8.32 -8.34 7.86
CA GLY A 206 7.60 -8.67 6.63
C GLY A 206 7.38 -10.16 6.37
N GLY A 207 7.51 -11.02 7.38
CA GLY A 207 7.12 -12.42 7.27
C GLY A 207 5.61 -12.58 7.03
N THR A 208 5.23 -13.63 6.31
CA THR A 208 3.83 -14.00 6.06
C THR A 208 3.59 -15.48 6.36
N CYS A 209 2.32 -15.86 6.51
CA CYS A 209 1.92 -17.26 6.62
C CYS A 209 0.53 -17.46 6.06
N ASP A 210 0.45 -18.09 4.90
CA ASP A 210 -0.81 -18.29 4.19
C ASP A 210 -1.51 -19.54 4.69
N GLN A 211 -2.84 -19.46 4.82
CA GLN A 211 -3.67 -20.58 5.23
C GLN A 211 -4.84 -20.75 4.27
N ASN A 212 -5.17 -22.01 4.00
CA ASN A 212 -6.36 -22.40 3.25
C ASN A 212 -7.42 -22.94 4.19
N LEU A 213 -8.67 -22.65 3.85
CA LEU A 213 -9.84 -23.21 4.53
C LEU A 213 -10.58 -24.14 3.58
N ALA A 214 -10.81 -25.38 4.03
CA ALA A 214 -11.74 -26.28 3.38
C ALA A 214 -13.20 -25.93 3.75
N VAL A 215 -14.14 -26.32 2.89
CA VAL A 215 -15.58 -26.18 3.18
C VAL A 215 -15.91 -27.07 4.38
N GLY A 216 -16.64 -26.51 5.36
CA GLY A 216 -16.96 -27.13 6.64
C GLY A 216 -15.92 -26.89 7.74
N GLU A 217 -14.84 -26.16 7.49
CA GLU A 217 -13.89 -25.80 8.54
C GLU A 217 -14.35 -24.58 9.35
N HIS A 218 -14.12 -24.66 10.67
CA HIS A 218 -14.42 -23.61 11.66
C HIS A 218 -13.22 -23.32 12.58
N PRO A 219 -12.04 -22.93 12.06
CA PRO A 219 -10.86 -22.79 12.90
C PRO A 219 -10.83 -21.45 13.64
N MET A 220 -10.21 -21.47 14.81
CA MET A 220 -9.66 -20.27 15.44
C MET A 220 -8.16 -20.17 15.14
N PHE A 221 -7.67 -18.95 14.99
CA PHE A 221 -6.26 -18.61 14.89
C PHE A 221 -5.85 -17.71 16.04
N ARG A 222 -4.65 -17.95 16.56
CA ARG A 222 -4.15 -17.20 17.71
C ARG A 222 -2.65 -17.11 17.80
N HIS A 223 -2.18 -16.06 18.46
CA HIS A 223 -0.79 -15.94 18.87
C HIS A 223 -0.60 -16.58 20.25
N THR A 224 0.28 -17.60 20.32
CA THR A 224 0.56 -18.42 21.52
C THR A 224 -0.58 -19.37 21.92
N GLN A 225 -0.28 -20.31 22.83
CA GLN A 225 -1.27 -21.22 23.44
C GLN A 225 -1.89 -20.65 24.73
N SER A 226 -1.63 -19.38 25.05
CA SER A 226 -2.22 -18.71 26.20
C SER A 226 -3.74 -18.71 26.11
N ALA A 227 -4.42 -18.77 27.25
CA ALA A 227 -5.85 -18.48 27.31
C ALA A 227 -6.15 -16.97 27.37
N GLU A 228 -5.15 -16.13 27.68
CA GLU A 228 -5.25 -14.68 27.50
C GLU A 228 -4.80 -14.33 26.09
N VAL A 229 -5.75 -14.29 25.15
CA VAL A 229 -5.42 -14.28 23.73
C VAL A 229 -6.49 -13.60 22.88
N THR A 230 -6.04 -12.84 21.88
CA THR A 230 -6.89 -12.33 20.82
C THR A 230 -7.19 -13.45 19.83
N LEU A 231 -8.44 -13.90 19.75
CA LEU A 231 -8.86 -14.95 18.83
C LEU A 231 -9.31 -14.35 17.49
N VAL A 232 -8.89 -14.99 16.41
CA VAL A 232 -9.36 -14.70 15.06
C VAL A 232 -10.10 -15.93 14.56
N GLU A 233 -11.40 -15.83 14.35
CA GLU A 233 -12.27 -16.98 14.11
C GLU A 233 -12.77 -16.95 12.67
N PHE A 234 -12.79 -18.11 12.02
CA PHE A 234 -13.31 -18.26 10.67
C PHE A 234 -14.27 -19.44 10.61
N SER A 235 -15.25 -19.36 9.72
CA SER A 235 -16.11 -20.48 9.34
C SER A 235 -16.35 -20.45 7.85
N LYS A 236 -16.01 -21.53 7.12
CA LYS A 236 -16.24 -21.61 5.67
C LYS A 236 -17.31 -22.63 5.36
N THR A 237 -18.42 -22.19 4.76
CA THR A 237 -19.47 -23.07 4.23
C THR A 237 -19.30 -23.22 2.71
N SER A 238 -20.24 -23.88 2.05
CA SER A 238 -20.25 -23.98 0.58
C SER A 238 -20.58 -22.65 -0.10
N ASP A 239 -21.18 -21.71 0.62
CA ASP A 239 -21.77 -20.48 0.08
C ASP A 239 -21.31 -19.20 0.78
N ARG A 240 -20.65 -19.30 1.94
CA ARG A 240 -20.17 -18.16 2.72
C ARG A 240 -18.80 -18.40 3.36
N LEU A 241 -18.10 -17.30 3.59
CA LEU A 241 -16.98 -17.20 4.52
C LEU A 241 -17.41 -16.26 5.64
N TRP A 242 -17.41 -16.76 6.86
CA TRP A 242 -17.70 -15.99 8.06
C TRP A 242 -16.41 -15.76 8.83
N PHE A 243 -16.31 -14.61 9.47
CA PHE A 243 -15.19 -14.34 10.36
C PHE A 243 -15.53 -13.32 11.44
N ASP A 244 -14.78 -13.38 12.52
CA ASP A 244 -14.84 -12.41 13.60
C ASP A 244 -13.53 -12.37 14.39
N VAL A 245 -13.47 -11.43 15.31
CA VAL A 245 -12.41 -11.34 16.33
C VAL A 245 -13.08 -11.43 17.68
N SER A 246 -12.50 -12.21 18.57
CA SER A 246 -12.94 -12.35 19.95
C SER A 246 -11.82 -11.96 20.89
N VAL A 247 -12.13 -10.99 21.75
CA VAL A 247 -11.32 -10.61 22.92
C VAL A 247 -12.07 -10.90 24.23
N VAL A 248 -12.99 -11.87 24.16
CA VAL A 248 -13.76 -12.34 25.31
C VAL A 248 -12.78 -12.87 26.37
N PRO A 249 -12.80 -12.31 27.59
CA PRO A 249 -11.96 -12.82 28.65
C PRO A 249 -12.21 -14.33 28.90
N PRO A 250 -11.16 -15.15 29.08
CA PRO A 250 -11.31 -16.60 29.24
C PRO A 250 -12.19 -16.90 30.46
N ASN A 251 -12.94 -18.01 30.45
CA ASN A 251 -13.84 -18.39 31.54
C ASN A 251 -14.91 -17.31 31.88
N CYS A 252 -15.36 -16.51 30.90
CA CYS A 252 -16.42 -15.52 31.13
C CYS A 252 -17.76 -16.14 31.61
N GLY A 253 -18.04 -17.39 31.24
CA GLY A 253 -19.31 -18.05 31.57
C GLY A 253 -20.48 -17.35 30.87
N ASN A 254 -21.54 -17.02 31.60
CA ASN A 254 -22.72 -16.33 31.08
C ASN A 254 -22.62 -14.79 31.20
N GLY A 255 -21.42 -14.22 31.18
CA GLY A 255 -21.26 -12.77 31.31
C GLY A 255 -21.87 -12.00 30.13
N HIS A 256 -22.49 -10.86 30.42
CA HIS A 256 -23.16 -9.98 29.46
C HIS A 256 -22.39 -8.68 29.20
N SER A 257 -21.19 -8.55 29.76
CA SER A 257 -20.29 -7.42 29.50
C SER A 257 -18.84 -7.82 29.72
N HIS A 258 -17.91 -7.07 29.12
CA HIS A 258 -16.48 -7.29 29.35
C HIS A 258 -16.11 -7.20 30.84
N ALA A 259 -16.67 -6.23 31.57
CA ALA A 259 -16.42 -6.05 33.00
C ALA A 259 -16.90 -7.25 33.83
N GLU A 260 -18.06 -7.81 33.49
CA GLU A 260 -18.57 -9.03 34.12
C GLU A 260 -17.69 -10.24 33.80
N CYS A 261 -17.24 -10.38 32.54
CA CYS A 261 -16.29 -11.44 32.17
C CYS A 261 -15.00 -11.37 32.99
N LEU A 262 -14.42 -10.17 33.20
CA LEU A 262 -13.24 -9.98 34.04
C LEU A 262 -13.51 -10.34 35.51
N GLN A 263 -14.69 -10.00 36.04
CA GLN A 263 -15.10 -10.38 37.40
C GLN A 263 -15.21 -11.90 37.56
N ASN A 264 -15.80 -12.57 36.56
CA ASN A 264 -16.04 -14.01 36.58
C ASN A 264 -14.75 -14.84 36.49
N ASN A 265 -13.68 -14.27 35.91
CA ASN A 265 -12.47 -15.03 35.60
C ASN A 265 -11.22 -14.65 36.41
N GLY A 266 -11.35 -13.74 37.37
CA GLY A 266 -10.22 -13.26 38.18
C GLY A 266 -9.33 -12.22 37.49
N GLY A 267 -9.89 -11.42 36.57
CA GLY A 267 -9.22 -10.27 35.95
C GLY A 267 -8.28 -10.61 34.78
N ARG A 268 -8.36 -11.83 34.25
CA ARG A 268 -7.55 -12.28 33.11
C ARG A 268 -8.13 -11.72 31.81
N ARG A 269 -7.29 -11.20 30.93
CA ARG A 269 -7.74 -10.52 29.70
C ARG A 269 -7.96 -11.50 28.57
N GLY A 270 -8.87 -11.19 27.65
CA GLY A 270 -9.03 -11.91 26.37
C GLY A 270 -8.14 -11.36 25.27
N PHE A 271 -6.96 -10.81 25.59
CA PHE A 271 -6.16 -10.07 24.62
C PHE A 271 -4.67 -10.25 24.88
N ASN A 272 -3.90 -10.41 23.81
CA ASN A 272 -2.43 -10.42 23.89
C ASN A 272 -1.74 -9.73 22.71
N VAL A 273 -2.36 -9.69 21.55
CA VAL A 273 -1.80 -9.04 20.35
C VAL A 273 -2.91 -8.27 19.61
N PRO A 274 -2.64 -7.03 19.19
CA PRO A 274 -3.57 -6.29 18.33
C PRO A 274 -3.68 -6.95 16.95
N VAL A 275 -4.89 -6.97 16.39
CA VAL A 275 -5.16 -7.56 15.07
C VAL A 275 -6.04 -6.66 14.22
N SER A 276 -5.90 -6.76 12.90
CA SER A 276 -6.91 -6.31 11.95
C SER A 276 -7.18 -7.37 10.90
N LEU A 277 -8.44 -7.51 10.49
CA LEU A 277 -8.87 -8.35 9.39
C LEU A 277 -9.44 -7.48 8.28
N VAL A 278 -8.98 -7.69 7.05
CA VAL A 278 -9.40 -6.92 5.88
C VAL A 278 -9.82 -7.90 4.77
N PRO A 279 -11.12 -8.03 4.46
CA PRO A 279 -11.56 -8.72 3.24
C PRO A 279 -10.96 -8.06 2.00
N GLN A 280 -10.67 -8.84 0.97
CA GLN A 280 -9.94 -8.34 -0.20
C GLN A 280 -10.85 -8.07 -1.40
N LYS A 281 -11.96 -8.80 -1.52
CA LYS A 281 -12.81 -8.80 -2.71
C LYS A 281 -14.11 -8.03 -2.51
N TYR A 282 -14.75 -8.17 -1.36
CA TYR A 282 -16.10 -7.66 -1.09
C TYR A 282 -16.16 -6.74 0.11
N ASN A 283 -15.01 -6.26 0.60
CA ASN A 283 -14.95 -5.32 1.73
C ASN A 283 -15.84 -4.10 1.50
N ASP A 284 -16.68 -3.80 2.48
CA ASP A 284 -17.64 -2.68 2.50
C ASP A 284 -18.64 -2.70 1.33
N ASN A 285 -18.86 -3.87 0.71
CA ASN A 285 -19.86 -4.02 -0.34
C ASN A 285 -21.22 -4.45 0.24
N PRO A 286 -22.20 -3.54 0.37
CA PRO A 286 -23.48 -3.85 1.01
C PRO A 286 -24.32 -4.87 0.23
N SER A 287 -24.02 -5.10 -1.05
CA SER A 287 -24.70 -6.12 -1.87
C SER A 287 -24.16 -7.54 -1.64
N LYS A 288 -23.09 -7.69 -0.85
CA LYS A 288 -22.35 -8.94 -0.64
C LYS A 288 -22.33 -9.39 0.83
N GLY A 289 -23.27 -8.91 1.63
CA GLY A 289 -23.40 -9.25 3.05
C GLY A 289 -22.73 -8.21 3.95
N ASN A 290 -22.61 -8.56 5.23
CA ASN A 290 -21.90 -7.82 6.27
C ASN A 290 -20.38 -8.03 6.16
N CYS A 291 -19.85 -7.91 4.95
CA CYS A 291 -18.45 -8.18 4.64
C CYS A 291 -17.64 -6.90 4.79
N HIS A 292 -17.08 -6.66 5.98
CA HIS A 292 -16.29 -5.47 6.23
C HIS A 292 -15.13 -5.74 7.19
N SER A 293 -14.17 -4.81 7.18
CA SER A 293 -12.97 -4.91 7.99
C SER A 293 -13.27 -4.91 9.49
N VAL A 294 -12.37 -5.52 10.27
CA VAL A 294 -12.40 -5.52 11.74
C VAL A 294 -11.06 -5.05 12.26
N LYS A 295 -11.04 -4.07 13.17
CA LYS A 295 -9.84 -3.61 13.86
C LYS A 295 -9.98 -3.79 15.36
N CYS A 296 -8.99 -4.48 15.96
CA CYS A 296 -8.93 -4.65 17.40
C CYS A 296 -7.53 -4.35 17.96
N PRO A 297 -7.27 -3.09 18.36
CA PRO A 297 -5.96 -2.68 18.84
C PRO A 297 -5.73 -2.87 20.35
N HIS A 298 -6.76 -3.22 21.12
CA HIS A 298 -6.69 -3.34 22.59
C HIS A 298 -7.68 -4.38 23.13
N ASP A 299 -7.73 -4.59 24.45
CA ASP A 299 -8.56 -5.62 25.11
C ASP A 299 -10.08 -5.33 25.12
N VAL A 300 -10.47 -4.12 24.72
CA VAL A 300 -11.85 -3.75 24.43
C VAL A 300 -11.91 -3.08 23.06
N CYS A 301 -12.61 -3.72 22.12
CA CYS A 301 -12.71 -3.28 20.73
C CYS A 301 -14.19 -3.23 20.31
N PRO A 302 -14.68 -2.12 19.72
CA PRO A 302 -16.07 -2.03 19.27
C PRO A 302 -16.46 -3.06 18.21
N GLU A 303 -15.50 -3.54 17.42
CA GLU A 303 -15.73 -4.43 16.28
C GLU A 303 -15.52 -5.92 16.60
N ALA A 304 -15.09 -6.25 17.82
CA ALA A 304 -14.81 -7.62 18.27
C ALA A 304 -15.78 -8.05 19.38
N TYR A 305 -15.96 -9.36 19.55
CA TYR A 305 -16.68 -9.91 20.70
C TYR A 305 -15.92 -9.58 21.98
N THR A 306 -16.57 -8.91 22.92
CA THR A 306 -15.99 -8.62 24.24
C THR A 306 -16.64 -9.42 25.38
N TYR A 307 -17.76 -10.08 25.09
CA TYR A 307 -18.48 -11.05 25.93
C TYR A 307 -19.26 -12.03 25.01
N PRO A 308 -19.69 -13.21 25.51
CA PRO A 308 -20.30 -14.26 24.67
C PRO A 308 -21.58 -13.90 23.92
N PHE A 309 -22.39 -12.99 24.47
CA PHE A 309 -23.69 -12.61 23.90
C PHE A 309 -23.64 -11.34 23.05
N ASP A 310 -22.45 -10.96 22.56
CA ASP A 310 -22.24 -9.77 21.74
C ASP A 310 -22.59 -10.05 20.27
N ASP A 311 -23.83 -10.47 20.00
CA ASP A 311 -24.26 -11.22 18.80
C ASP A 311 -24.11 -10.50 17.44
N PHE A 312 -23.58 -9.28 17.39
CA PHE A 312 -23.53 -8.44 16.18
C PHE A 312 -22.12 -8.26 15.58
N LYS A 313 -21.12 -9.02 16.04
CA LYS A 313 -19.72 -8.80 15.60
C LYS A 313 -19.30 -9.66 14.41
N MET A 314 -20.02 -10.75 14.14
CA MET A 314 -19.79 -11.62 12.99
C MET A 314 -19.82 -10.88 11.65
N LYS A 315 -18.86 -11.17 10.78
CA LYS A 315 -18.84 -10.75 9.37
C LYS A 315 -19.26 -11.91 8.49
N ASP A 316 -20.00 -11.59 7.43
CA ASP A 316 -20.41 -12.56 6.42
C ASP A 316 -20.00 -12.07 5.04
N CYS A 317 -19.22 -12.89 4.35
CA CYS A 317 -18.72 -12.64 3.02
C CYS A 317 -19.12 -13.78 2.07
N PRO A 318 -19.18 -13.53 0.76
CA PRO A 318 -19.27 -14.61 -0.23
C PRO A 318 -18.09 -15.58 -0.09
N VAL A 319 -18.32 -16.86 -0.39
CA VAL A 319 -17.36 -17.96 -0.15
C VAL A 319 -16.00 -17.81 -0.85
N ASP A 320 -15.94 -17.04 -1.93
CA ASP A 320 -14.73 -16.77 -2.72
C ASP A 320 -13.96 -15.53 -2.25
N GLU A 321 -14.25 -15.05 -1.05
CA GLU A 321 -13.49 -14.01 -0.36
C GLU A 321 -12.13 -14.53 0.14
N SER A 322 -11.15 -13.64 0.19
CA SER A 322 -9.90 -13.83 0.93
C SER A 322 -9.70 -12.74 1.98
N VAL A 323 -9.07 -13.06 3.10
CA VAL A 323 -8.90 -12.13 4.22
C VAL A 323 -7.42 -11.96 4.55
N VAL A 324 -6.97 -10.71 4.65
CA VAL A 324 -5.65 -10.36 5.19
C VAL A 324 -5.78 -10.13 6.69
N VAL A 325 -5.02 -10.90 7.47
CA VAL A 325 -4.95 -10.79 8.93
C VAL A 325 -3.61 -10.16 9.31
N THR A 326 -3.63 -8.97 9.90
CA THR A 326 -2.40 -8.26 10.29
C THR A 326 -2.29 -8.19 11.80
N TYR A 327 -1.20 -8.72 12.34
CA TYR A 327 -0.80 -8.51 13.73
C TYR A 327 -0.04 -7.19 13.88
N CYS A 328 -0.34 -6.42 14.91
CA CYS A 328 0.18 -5.06 15.13
C CYS A 328 -0.08 -4.09 13.95
N PRO A 329 -1.35 -3.93 13.53
CA PRO A 329 -1.72 -3.12 12.35
C PRO A 329 -1.44 -1.62 12.48
#